data_AF-A0A7S1F0D8-F1
#
_entry.id   AF-A0A7S1F0D8-F1
#
_cell.length_a   1.000
_cell.length_b   1.000
_cell.length_c   1.000
_cell.angle_alpha   90.00
_cell.angle_beta   90.00
_cell.angle_gamma   90.00
#
_symmetry.space_group_name_H-M   'P 1'
#
loop_
_entity.id
_entity.type
_entity.pdbx_description
1 polymer ?
#
loop_
_entity_poly.entity_id
_entity_poly.type
_entity_poly.pdbx_seq_one_letter_code
_entity_poly.pdbx_strand_id
1 'polypeptide(L)'
;ILGGKRMVPRGVASILGHDCFNDPSAARQVIYCGDWWRTQFFMNLTIANLLGEALCGTKRVQHLAEVLQVNLNWKINEISDGQRRRCQLLEILAAPRPVYLMDEITSDLDLFAREGILNFLRAESEIRGATVFYCTHIFDHLEGWASHFLHLSQGEVVRVAPVGEVQEYSQLLADGHLTPLYELVRRWIYAEYQESSAKPWRKIDSNLDGRVPNLGLAGPFQMTSA
;
A
#
# COMPACT_ATOMS: atom_id res chain seq x y z
N ILE A 1 2.88 -15.49 -3.39
CA ILE A 1 3.94 -16.52 -3.19
C ILE A 1 4.54 -16.36 -1.81
N LEU A 2 5.16 -15.21 -1.52
CA LEU A 2 5.81 -14.90 -0.23
C LEU A 2 4.88 -15.05 0.99
N GLY A 3 3.60 -14.68 0.89
CA GLY A 3 2.63 -14.89 1.97
C GLY A 3 2.10 -16.33 2.13
N GLY A 4 2.67 -17.32 1.42
CA GLY A 4 2.24 -18.74 1.49
C GLY A 4 0.87 -19.05 0.87
N LYS A 5 0.25 -18.09 0.19
CA LYS A 5 -1.10 -18.23 -0.41
C LYS A 5 -1.17 -18.96 -1.74
N ARG A 6 -0.02 -19.23 -2.37
CA ARG A 6 0.06 -19.89 -3.68
C ARG A 6 1.05 -21.02 -3.61
N MET A 7 0.63 -22.20 -4.07
CA MET A 7 1.51 -23.37 -4.19
C MET A 7 2.60 -23.10 -5.22
N VAL A 8 3.84 -23.36 -4.82
CA VAL A 8 5.04 -23.29 -5.65
C VAL A 8 5.90 -24.53 -5.40
N PRO A 9 6.73 -24.95 -6.37
CA PRO A 9 7.70 -26.02 -6.14
C PRO A 9 8.62 -25.72 -4.95
N ARG A 10 9.10 -26.76 -4.28
CA ARG A 10 9.97 -26.64 -3.10
C ARG A 10 11.26 -25.90 -3.44
N GLY A 11 11.68 -25.01 -2.56
CA GLY A 11 12.92 -24.25 -2.70
C GLY A 11 12.85 -23.06 -3.67
N VAL A 12 11.69 -22.80 -4.30
CA VAL A 12 11.52 -21.66 -5.22
C VAL A 12 11.47 -20.32 -4.48
N ALA A 13 10.91 -20.30 -3.27
CA ALA A 13 10.80 -19.09 -2.47
C ALA A 13 10.95 -19.42 -0.99
N SER A 14 11.80 -18.65 -0.31
CA SER A 14 12.01 -18.78 1.13
C SER A 14 11.93 -17.43 1.84
N ILE A 15 11.43 -17.42 3.07
CA ILE A 15 11.46 -16.28 3.98
C ILE A 15 12.12 -16.72 5.26
N LEU A 16 13.14 -15.97 5.71
CA LEU A 16 13.89 -16.26 6.94
C LEU A 16 14.42 -17.70 6.99
N GLY A 17 14.81 -18.24 5.83
CA GLY A 17 15.31 -19.61 5.67
C GLY A 17 14.23 -20.71 5.57
N HIS A 18 12.95 -20.36 5.69
CA HIS A 18 11.83 -21.30 5.60
C HIS A 18 11.16 -21.25 4.23
N ASP A 19 10.77 -22.41 3.67
CA ASP A 19 10.01 -22.47 2.40
C ASP A 19 8.63 -21.81 2.56
N CYS A 20 8.28 -20.89 1.66
CA CYS A 20 7.09 -20.05 1.82
C CYS A 20 5.77 -20.83 1.83
N PHE A 21 5.69 -21.98 1.16
CA PHE A 21 4.45 -22.75 1.03
C PHE A 21 4.50 -24.07 1.79
N ASN A 22 5.65 -24.75 1.78
CA ASN A 22 5.80 -26.10 2.31
C ASN A 22 6.17 -26.12 3.80
N ASP A 23 6.55 -24.97 4.38
CA ASP A 23 6.84 -24.84 5.82
C ASP A 23 5.76 -24.00 6.53
N PRO A 24 4.91 -24.62 7.38
CA PRO A 24 3.88 -23.90 8.13
C PRO A 24 4.43 -22.83 9.10
N SER A 25 5.70 -22.92 9.48
CA SER A 25 6.32 -21.92 10.38
C SER A 25 6.55 -20.58 9.68
N ALA A 26 6.75 -20.57 8.35
CA ALA A 26 6.91 -19.35 7.56
C ALA A 26 5.67 -18.44 7.66
N ALA A 27 4.47 -19.01 7.60
CA ALA A 27 3.21 -18.28 7.73
C ALA A 27 3.04 -17.59 9.11
N ARG A 28 3.72 -18.11 10.15
CA ARG A 28 3.73 -17.50 11.49
C ARG A 28 4.77 -16.39 11.64
N GLN A 29 5.63 -16.18 10.65
CA GLN A 29 6.65 -15.13 10.64
C GLN A 29 6.29 -13.98 9.71
N VAL A 30 5.30 -14.16 8.84
CA VAL A 30 4.90 -13.18 7.84
C VAL A 30 3.51 -12.63 8.15
N ILE A 31 3.36 -11.32 8.05
CA ILE A 31 2.07 -10.67 7.86
C ILE A 31 1.87 -10.44 6.36
N TYR A 32 0.70 -10.81 5.84
CA TYR A 32 0.28 -10.49 4.48
C TYR A 32 -1.05 -9.75 4.52
N CYS A 33 -1.01 -8.48 4.14
CA CYS A 33 -2.18 -7.62 4.01
C CYS A 33 -2.55 -7.52 2.54
N GLY A 34 -3.57 -8.26 2.12
CA GLY A 34 -4.07 -8.32 0.75
C GLY A 34 -5.29 -9.23 0.60
N ASP A 35 -5.42 -10.22 1.48
CA ASP A 35 -6.62 -11.04 1.65
C ASP A 35 -7.56 -10.40 2.69
N TRP A 36 -8.27 -9.35 2.29
CA TRP A 36 -9.30 -8.72 3.12
C TRP A 36 -10.44 -9.71 3.43
N TRP A 37 -11.15 -9.53 4.55
CA TRP A 37 -12.36 -10.32 4.82
C TRP A 37 -13.36 -10.10 3.67
N ARG A 38 -13.52 -11.11 2.81
CA ARG A 38 -14.47 -11.07 1.67
C ARG A 38 -15.87 -11.53 2.08
N THR A 39 -16.00 -12.15 3.24
CA THR A 39 -17.22 -12.82 3.71
C THR A 39 -17.61 -12.33 5.10
N GLN A 40 -18.92 -12.27 5.36
CA GLN A 40 -19.52 -11.80 6.61
C GLN A 40 -19.49 -12.88 7.73
N PHE A 41 -18.45 -13.70 7.85
CA PHE A 41 -18.44 -14.80 8.84
C PHE A 41 -18.49 -14.35 10.31
N PHE A 42 -18.27 -13.06 10.58
CA PHE A 42 -18.16 -12.53 11.95
C PHE A 42 -19.41 -11.75 12.42
N MET A 43 -20.59 -12.08 11.90
CA MET A 43 -21.78 -11.21 11.98
C MET A 43 -22.21 -10.76 13.38
N ASN A 44 -21.74 -11.36 14.48
CA ASN A 44 -22.09 -10.91 15.83
C ASN A 44 -20.88 -10.73 16.78
N LEU A 45 -19.65 -10.79 16.26
CA LEU A 45 -18.47 -10.55 17.09
C LEU A 45 -18.13 -9.07 17.13
N THR A 46 -17.72 -8.62 18.31
CA THR A 46 -16.99 -7.35 18.44
C THR A 46 -15.56 -7.52 17.96
N ILE A 47 -14.89 -6.41 17.63
CA ILE A 47 -13.46 -6.43 17.29
C ILE A 47 -12.62 -6.97 18.46
N ALA A 48 -12.98 -6.63 19.69
CA ALA A 48 -12.33 -7.18 20.89
C ALA A 48 -12.43 -8.72 20.94
N ASN A 49 -13.62 -9.26 20.70
CA ASN A 49 -13.83 -10.71 20.72
C ASN A 49 -13.09 -11.41 19.56
N LEU A 50 -12.97 -10.75 18.41
CA LEU A 50 -12.19 -11.26 17.28
C LEU A 50 -10.69 -11.37 17.61
N LEU A 51 -10.13 -10.33 18.24
CA LEU A 51 -8.71 -10.30 18.64
C LEU A 51 -8.40 -11.23 19.81
N GLY A 52 -9.38 -11.44 20.70
CA GLY A 52 -9.21 -12.16 21.95
C GLY A 52 -8.54 -11.32 23.05
N GLU A 53 -8.81 -11.68 24.31
CA GLU A 53 -8.39 -10.91 25.50
C GLU A 53 -6.88 -10.69 25.57
N ALA A 54 -6.09 -11.70 25.17
CA ALA A 54 -4.63 -11.67 25.22
C ALA A 54 -4.02 -10.55 24.35
N LEU A 55 -4.62 -10.25 23.19
CA LEU A 55 -4.13 -9.21 22.29
C LEU A 55 -4.74 -7.85 22.62
N CYS A 56 -6.02 -7.81 23.01
CA CYS A 56 -6.75 -6.56 23.27
C CYS A 56 -6.07 -5.65 24.30
N GLY A 57 -5.52 -6.25 25.37
CA GLY A 57 -4.85 -5.49 26.43
C GLY A 57 -3.45 -4.99 26.09
N THR A 58 -2.89 -5.37 24.93
CA THR A 58 -1.51 -5.00 24.58
C THR A 58 -1.42 -3.52 24.20
N LYS A 59 -0.31 -2.87 24.60
CA LYS A 59 -0.01 -1.48 24.19
C LYS A 59 -0.03 -1.29 22.68
N ARG A 60 0.35 -2.33 21.94
CA ARG A 60 0.35 -2.34 20.47
C ARG A 60 -1.07 -2.25 19.91
N VAL A 61 -1.99 -3.08 20.37
CA VAL A 61 -3.38 -3.05 19.91
C VAL A 61 -4.06 -1.74 20.28
N GLN A 62 -3.82 -1.22 21.50
CA GLN A 62 -4.36 0.08 21.90
C GLN A 62 -3.84 1.21 21.01
N HIS A 63 -2.54 1.25 20.74
CA HIS A 63 -1.94 2.23 19.84
C HIS A 63 -2.47 2.10 18.40
N LEU A 64 -2.57 0.89 17.86
CA LEU A 64 -3.14 0.67 16.53
C LEU A 64 -4.63 1.05 16.46
N ALA A 65 -5.40 0.80 17.51
CA ALA A 65 -6.80 1.17 17.59
C ALA A 65 -6.98 2.70 17.57
N GLU A 66 -6.11 3.45 18.25
CA GLU A 66 -6.07 4.92 18.18
C GLU A 66 -5.68 5.40 16.78
N VAL A 67 -4.59 4.86 16.22
CA VAL A 67 -4.08 5.21 14.89
C VAL A 67 -5.11 4.97 13.79
N LEU A 68 -5.78 3.83 13.83
CA LEU A 68 -6.78 3.42 12.85
C LEU A 68 -8.20 3.89 13.21
N GLN A 69 -8.36 4.62 14.32
CA GLN A 69 -9.64 5.08 14.85
C GLN A 69 -10.69 3.96 14.92
N VAL A 70 -10.28 2.81 15.45
CA VAL A 70 -11.11 1.62 15.61
C VAL A 70 -11.62 1.55 17.04
N ASN A 71 -12.94 1.46 17.21
CA ASN A 71 -13.51 1.10 18.50
C ASN A 71 -13.58 -0.42 18.63
N LEU A 72 -12.92 -0.95 19.66
CA LEU A 72 -12.86 -2.40 19.91
C LEU A 72 -14.24 -3.02 20.21
N ASN A 73 -15.22 -2.22 20.62
CA ASN A 73 -16.59 -2.66 20.90
C ASN A 73 -17.50 -2.69 19.67
N TRP A 74 -17.06 -2.21 18.51
CA TRP A 74 -17.85 -2.28 17.28
C TRP A 74 -18.13 -3.72 16.89
N LYS A 75 -19.37 -3.99 16.46
CA LYS A 75 -19.73 -5.26 15.83
C LYS A 75 -19.40 -5.23 14.34
N ILE A 76 -18.85 -6.32 13.84
CA ILE A 76 -18.30 -6.38 12.47
C ILE A 76 -19.38 -6.23 11.37
N ASN A 77 -20.65 -6.55 11.68
CA ASN A 77 -21.78 -6.36 10.76
C ASN A 77 -22.38 -4.96 10.77
N GLU A 78 -22.06 -4.11 11.76
CA GLU A 78 -22.65 -2.78 11.94
C GLU A 78 -21.75 -1.65 11.41
N ILE A 79 -20.54 -1.97 10.95
CA ILE A 79 -19.53 -1.00 10.49
C ILE A 79 -19.54 -0.79 8.97
N SER A 80 -19.17 0.42 8.55
CA SER A 80 -18.97 0.77 7.13
C SER A 80 -17.79 0.00 6.51
N ASP A 81 -17.68 -0.03 5.18
CA ASP A 81 -16.58 -0.74 4.53
C ASP A 81 -15.20 -0.13 4.86
N GLY A 82 -15.10 1.20 4.96
CA GLY A 82 -13.87 1.87 5.41
C GLY A 82 -13.52 1.54 6.87
N GLN A 83 -14.51 1.51 7.76
CA GLN A 83 -14.31 1.04 9.14
C GLN A 83 -13.88 -0.43 9.18
N ARG A 84 -14.50 -1.29 8.37
CA ARG A 84 -14.14 -2.71 8.24
C ARG A 84 -12.70 -2.87 7.80
N ARG A 85 -12.23 -2.07 6.85
CA ARG A 85 -10.84 -2.10 6.40
C ARG A 85 -9.86 -1.72 7.51
N ARG A 86 -10.18 -0.69 8.31
CA ARG A 86 -9.38 -0.29 9.48
C ARG A 86 -9.35 -1.39 10.54
N CYS A 87 -10.48 -2.05 10.79
CA CYS A 87 -10.55 -3.21 11.70
C CYS A 87 -9.73 -4.42 11.20
N GLN A 88 -9.73 -4.68 9.89
CA GLN A 88 -8.91 -5.73 9.26
C GLN A 88 -7.42 -5.46 9.46
N LEU A 89 -6.99 -4.21 9.23
CA LEU A 89 -5.61 -3.81 9.47
C LEU A 89 -5.21 -3.98 10.93
N LEU A 90 -6.08 -3.56 11.85
CA LEU A 90 -5.86 -3.76 13.28
C LEU A 90 -5.67 -5.24 13.62
N GLU A 91 -6.54 -6.12 13.11
CA GLU A 91 -6.47 -7.57 13.35
C GLU A 91 -5.19 -8.19 12.82
N ILE A 92 -4.84 -7.91 11.56
CA ILE A 92 -3.64 -8.46 10.93
C ILE A 92 -2.36 -7.96 11.62
N LEU A 93 -2.35 -6.69 12.05
CA LEU A 93 -1.17 -6.06 12.67
C LEU A 93 -1.12 -6.23 14.20
N ALA A 94 -2.15 -6.80 14.82
CA ALA A 94 -2.27 -6.92 16.27
C ALA A 94 -1.07 -7.63 16.91
N ALA A 95 -0.53 -8.65 16.23
CA ALA A 95 0.67 -9.34 16.65
C ALA A 95 1.90 -8.87 15.85
N PRO A 96 3.02 -8.55 16.52
CA PRO A 96 4.24 -8.19 15.82
C PRO A 96 4.84 -9.36 15.03
N ARG A 97 5.37 -9.10 13.83
CA ARG A 97 6.10 -10.09 13.01
C ARG A 97 7.42 -9.51 12.48
N PRO A 98 8.37 -10.38 12.07
CA PRO A 98 9.62 -9.94 11.43
C PRO A 98 9.44 -9.50 9.97
N VAL A 99 8.40 -9.96 9.26
CA VAL A 99 8.18 -9.63 7.85
C VAL A 99 6.73 -9.17 7.62
N TYR A 100 6.58 -8.03 6.95
CA TYR A 100 5.32 -7.40 6.59
C TYR A 100 5.24 -7.29 5.07
N LEU A 101 4.26 -7.96 4.46
CA LEU A 101 3.92 -7.87 3.05
C LEU A 101 2.63 -7.06 2.92
N MET A 102 2.76 -5.84 2.41
CA MET A 102 1.70 -4.85 2.41
C MET A 102 1.30 -4.54 0.97
N ASP A 103 0.10 -4.95 0.57
CA ASP A 103 -0.41 -4.79 -0.80
C ASP A 103 -1.58 -3.79 -0.82
N GLU A 104 -1.32 -2.58 -1.33
CA GLU A 104 -2.29 -1.50 -1.50
C GLU A 104 -3.15 -1.22 -0.25
N ILE A 105 -2.52 -1.26 0.92
CA ILE A 105 -3.28 -1.24 2.19
C ILE A 105 -3.91 0.14 2.47
N THR A 106 -3.39 1.21 1.85
CA THR A 106 -3.81 2.60 2.11
C THR A 106 -4.86 3.14 1.14
N SER A 107 -5.23 2.40 0.10
CA SER A 107 -6.14 2.87 -0.96
C SER A 107 -7.53 3.22 -0.42
N ASP A 108 -8.01 2.46 0.56
CA ASP A 108 -9.34 2.64 1.17
C ASP A 108 -9.30 3.40 2.52
N LEU A 109 -8.17 4.04 2.84
CA LEU A 109 -7.98 4.79 4.08
C LEU A 109 -8.07 6.30 3.85
N ASP A 110 -8.70 6.98 4.80
CA ASP A 110 -8.63 8.45 4.93
C ASP A 110 -7.19 8.92 5.21
N LEU A 111 -6.94 10.22 5.02
CA LEU A 111 -5.60 10.81 5.15
C LEU A 111 -4.99 10.56 6.54
N PHE A 112 -5.78 10.70 7.61
CA PHE A 112 -5.29 10.54 8.98
C PHE A 112 -4.88 9.09 9.25
N ALA A 113 -5.75 8.13 8.94
CA ALA A 113 -5.47 6.71 9.13
C ALA A 113 -4.30 6.24 8.25
N ARG A 114 -4.17 6.79 7.04
CA ARG A 114 -3.05 6.54 6.12
C ARG A 114 -1.71 7.00 6.70
N GLU A 115 -1.60 8.25 7.14
CA GLU A 115 -0.37 8.75 7.74
C GLU A 115 0.01 7.95 8.99
N GLY A 116 -0.99 7.67 9.83
CA GLY A 116 -0.80 6.89 11.05
C GLY A 116 -0.28 5.47 10.78
N ILE A 117 -0.85 4.75 9.80
CA ILE A 117 -0.40 3.39 9.48
C ILE A 117 0.99 3.36 8.85
N LEU A 118 1.33 4.35 8.01
CA LEU A 118 2.66 4.46 7.42
C LEU A 118 3.72 4.75 8.49
N ASN A 119 3.43 5.66 9.43
CA ASN A 119 4.33 5.94 10.55
C ASN A 119 4.50 4.72 11.48
N PHE A 120 3.42 3.97 11.71
CA PHE A 120 3.48 2.71 12.45
C PHE A 120 4.40 1.69 11.75
N LEU A 121 4.24 1.48 10.44
CA LEU A 121 5.08 0.55 9.69
C LEU A 121 6.55 1.03 9.61
N ARG A 122 6.78 2.34 9.54
CA ARG A 122 8.11 2.94 9.64
C ARG A 122 8.77 2.57 10.96
N ALA A 123 8.08 2.77 12.08
CA ALA A 123 8.58 2.39 13.40
C ALA A 123 8.84 0.87 13.53
N GLU A 124 7.97 0.03 12.95
CA GLU A 124 8.21 -1.41 12.88
C GLU A 124 9.50 -1.77 12.14
N SER A 125 9.81 -1.05 11.06
CA SER A 125 11.05 -1.28 10.31
C SER A 125 12.29 -0.71 11.02
N GLU A 126 12.27 0.56 11.42
CA GLU A 126 13.45 1.28 11.91
C GLU A 126 13.81 0.93 13.35
N ILE A 127 12.81 0.71 14.22
CA ILE A 127 13.04 0.47 15.65
C ILE A 127 13.10 -1.04 15.94
N ARG A 128 12.19 -1.82 15.35
CA ARG A 128 12.09 -3.27 15.58
C ARG A 128 12.92 -4.11 14.61
N GLY A 129 13.45 -3.51 13.54
CA GLY A 129 14.22 -4.22 12.52
C GLY A 129 13.37 -5.15 11.64
N ALA A 130 12.06 -4.91 11.54
CA ALA A 130 11.21 -5.71 10.68
C ALA A 130 11.40 -5.35 9.21
N THR A 131 11.28 -6.33 8.32
CA THR A 131 11.28 -6.09 6.87
C THR A 131 9.87 -5.75 6.41
N VAL A 132 9.69 -4.60 5.78
CA VAL A 132 8.42 -4.17 5.19
C VAL A 132 8.56 -4.15 3.67
N PHE A 133 7.82 -5.02 2.99
CA PHE A 133 7.65 -5.00 1.54
C PHE A 133 6.33 -4.30 1.23
N TYR A 134 6.41 -3.12 0.62
CA TYR A 134 5.23 -2.29 0.36
C TYR A 134 4.97 -2.12 -1.13
N CYS A 135 3.80 -2.57 -1.59
CA CYS A 135 3.29 -2.40 -2.94
C CYS A 135 2.16 -1.36 -2.90
N THR A 136 2.29 -0.29 -3.69
CA THR A 136 1.35 0.84 -3.69
C THR A 136 1.47 1.66 -4.97
N HIS A 137 0.37 2.29 -5.36
CA HIS A 137 0.32 3.35 -6.38
C HIS A 137 0.16 4.75 -5.75
N ILE A 138 0.12 4.83 -4.42
CA ILE A 138 0.03 6.06 -3.63
C ILE A 138 1.38 6.27 -2.93
N PHE A 139 2.07 7.35 -3.28
CA PHE A 139 3.45 7.61 -2.84
C PHE A 139 3.58 8.65 -1.73
N ASP A 140 2.48 9.25 -1.32
CA ASP A 140 2.46 10.26 -0.26
C ASP A 140 3.06 9.69 1.03
N HIS A 141 3.90 10.48 1.72
CA HIS A 141 4.56 10.12 2.98
C HIS A 141 5.51 8.90 2.95
N LEU A 142 5.81 8.35 1.77
CA LEU A 142 6.83 7.30 1.60
C LEU A 142 8.24 7.84 1.37
N GLU A 143 8.35 9.13 1.05
CA GLU A 143 9.63 9.78 0.81
C GLU A 143 10.55 9.67 2.03
N GLY A 144 11.80 9.29 1.78
CA GLY A 144 12.82 9.09 2.81
C GLY A 144 12.68 7.82 3.65
N TRP A 145 11.60 7.03 3.52
CA TRP A 145 11.46 5.75 4.23
C TRP A 145 11.94 4.55 3.41
N ALA A 146 11.65 4.52 2.12
CA ALA A 146 12.04 3.40 1.27
C ALA A 146 13.58 3.25 1.22
N SER A 147 14.07 2.05 1.48
CA SER A 147 15.51 1.73 1.39
C SER A 147 15.90 1.19 0.00
N HIS A 148 14.97 0.48 -0.66
CA HIS A 148 15.17 -0.12 -1.98
C HIS A 148 13.92 0.06 -2.84
N PHE A 149 14.13 0.14 -4.15
CA PHE A 149 13.07 0.01 -5.14
C PHE A 149 13.13 -1.36 -5.81
N LEU A 150 11.94 -1.94 -6.03
CA LEU A 150 11.74 -3.09 -6.89
C LEU A 150 10.77 -2.67 -7.99
N HIS A 151 11.28 -2.56 -9.22
CA HIS A 151 10.47 -2.29 -10.41
C HIS A 151 10.10 -3.61 -11.05
N LEU A 152 8.80 -3.91 -11.02
CA LEU A 152 8.19 -5.05 -11.70
C LEU A 152 7.45 -4.55 -12.94
N SER A 153 7.69 -5.15 -14.10
CA SER A 153 6.94 -4.89 -15.33
C SER A 153 6.69 -6.19 -16.08
N GLN A 154 5.48 -6.33 -16.65
CA GLN A 154 5.08 -7.51 -17.43
C GLN A 154 5.34 -8.86 -16.72
N GLY A 155 5.29 -8.88 -15.39
CA GLY A 155 5.53 -10.08 -14.57
C GLY A 155 7.00 -10.39 -14.30
N GLU A 156 7.94 -9.56 -14.76
CA GLU A 156 9.38 -9.70 -14.54
C GLU A 156 9.94 -8.57 -13.69
N VAL A 157 10.96 -8.90 -12.89
CA VAL A 157 11.69 -7.91 -12.10
C VAL A 157 12.68 -7.23 -13.05
N VAL A 158 12.38 -5.99 -13.40
CA VAL A 158 13.20 -5.17 -14.31
C VAL A 158 14.42 -4.61 -13.57
N ARG A 159 14.20 -4.12 -12.34
CA ARG A 159 15.25 -3.48 -11.54
C ARG A 159 15.01 -3.70 -10.05
N VAL A 160 16.09 -4.00 -9.33
CA VAL A 160 16.16 -3.89 -7.87
C VAL A 160 17.38 -3.07 -7.54
N ALA A 161 17.22 -1.98 -6.79
CA ALA A 161 18.33 -1.12 -6.41
C ALA A 161 18.05 -0.42 -5.09
N PRO A 162 19.09 -0.16 -4.27
CA PRO A 162 19.00 0.80 -3.17
C PRO A 162 18.56 2.17 -3.70
N VAL A 163 17.74 2.89 -2.94
CA VAL A 163 17.20 4.19 -3.37
C VAL A 163 18.32 5.19 -3.70
N GLY A 164 19.42 5.16 -2.94
CA GLY A 164 20.58 6.03 -3.17
C GLY A 164 21.37 5.74 -4.46
N GLU A 165 21.15 4.59 -5.10
CA GLU A 165 21.79 4.20 -6.37
C GLU A 165 20.90 4.51 -7.59
N VAL A 166 19.67 4.98 -7.37
CA VAL A 166 18.75 5.37 -8.45
C VAL A 166 19.00 6.82 -8.84
N GLN A 167 19.90 7.01 -9.81
CA GLN A 167 20.33 8.33 -10.29
C GLN A 167 19.15 9.22 -10.72
N GLU A 168 18.14 8.64 -11.37
CA GLU A 168 16.95 9.36 -11.81
C GLU A 168 16.18 9.96 -10.62
N TYR A 169 16.14 9.25 -9.49
CA TYR A 169 15.52 9.72 -8.26
C TYR A 169 16.36 10.82 -7.60
N SER A 170 17.69 10.65 -7.53
CA SER A 170 18.61 11.67 -7.01
C SER A 170 18.55 12.96 -7.82
N GLN A 171 18.40 12.87 -9.14
CA GLN A 171 18.25 14.02 -10.00
C GLN A 171 16.93 14.76 -9.75
N LEU A 172 15.82 14.03 -9.63
CA LEU A 172 14.52 14.63 -9.30
C LEU A 172 14.54 15.39 -7.95
N LEU A 173 15.27 14.85 -6.97
CA LEU A 173 15.51 15.54 -5.69
C LEU A 173 16.35 16.81 -5.87
N ALA A 174 17.45 16.74 -6.64
CA ALA A 174 18.33 17.89 -6.89
C ALA A 174 17.63 19.01 -7.67
N ASP A 175 16.72 18.65 -8.58
CA ASP A 175 15.92 19.57 -9.39
C ASP A 175 14.76 20.21 -8.59
N GLY A 176 14.54 19.80 -7.33
CA GLY A 176 13.54 20.38 -6.44
C GLY A 176 12.10 19.99 -6.80
N HIS A 177 11.89 18.81 -7.38
CA HIS A 177 10.53 18.31 -7.64
C HIS A 177 9.75 18.15 -6.32
N LEU A 178 8.47 18.52 -6.32
CA LEU A 178 7.60 18.40 -5.14
C LEU A 178 7.24 16.95 -4.80
N THR A 179 7.22 16.06 -5.81
CA THR A 179 6.84 14.64 -5.67
C THR A 179 7.79 13.73 -6.48
N PRO A 180 9.09 13.69 -6.14
CA PRO A 180 10.11 12.97 -6.89
C PRO A 180 9.79 11.47 -7.04
N LEU A 181 9.21 10.83 -6.02
CA LEU A 181 8.88 9.41 -6.10
C LEU A 181 7.75 9.14 -7.11
N TYR A 182 6.70 9.96 -7.08
CA TYR A 182 5.61 9.89 -8.04
C TYR A 182 6.13 10.12 -9.47
N GLU A 183 6.95 11.15 -9.68
CA GLU A 183 7.48 11.48 -11.01
C GLU A 183 8.40 10.37 -11.55
N LEU A 184 9.23 9.76 -10.70
CA LEU A 184 10.05 8.61 -11.09
C LEU A 184 9.19 7.44 -11.59
N VAL A 185 8.23 7.00 -10.79
CA VAL A 185 7.37 5.86 -11.12
C VAL A 185 6.51 6.18 -12.34
N ARG A 186 6.01 7.41 -12.44
CA ARG A 186 5.29 7.91 -13.61
C ARG A 186 6.15 7.78 -14.87
N ARG A 187 7.44 8.14 -14.84
CA ARG A 187 8.33 7.97 -16.01
C ARG A 187 8.47 6.51 -16.42
N TRP A 188 8.65 5.59 -15.46
CA TRP A 188 8.74 4.15 -15.74
C TRP A 188 7.45 3.62 -16.38
N ILE A 189 6.30 3.88 -15.76
CA ILE A 189 4.99 3.44 -16.27
C ILE A 189 4.74 4.00 -17.68
N TYR A 190 4.98 5.30 -17.91
CA TYR A 190 4.74 5.89 -19.22
C TYR A 190 5.73 5.42 -20.30
N ALA A 191 6.95 5.02 -19.94
CA ALA A 191 7.88 4.41 -20.88
C ALA A 191 7.35 3.05 -21.36
N GLU A 192 6.73 2.26 -20.47
CA GLU A 192 6.06 1.00 -20.83
C GLU A 192 4.86 1.24 -21.77
N TYR A 193 4.08 2.30 -21.52
CA TYR A 193 2.96 2.66 -22.39
C TYR A 193 3.37 3.30 -23.72
N GLN A 194 4.61 3.77 -23.91
CA GLN A 194 5.01 4.50 -25.13
C GLN A 194 5.11 3.62 -26.39
N GLU A 195 5.01 2.29 -26.30
CA GLU A 195 4.66 1.45 -27.45
C GLU A 195 3.23 1.75 -27.98
N SER A 196 2.36 2.32 -27.15
CA SER A 196 1.04 2.85 -27.48
C SER A 196 0.96 4.33 -27.07
N SER A 197 1.61 5.22 -27.82
CA SER A 197 1.70 6.68 -27.59
C SER A 197 0.35 7.45 -27.55
N ALA A 198 -0.79 6.77 -27.64
CA ALA A 198 -2.11 7.34 -27.44
C ALA A 198 -2.33 7.69 -25.95
N LYS A 199 -2.50 8.98 -25.64
CA LYS A 199 -3.13 9.45 -24.39
C LYS A 199 -4.62 9.67 -24.66
N PRO A 200 -5.46 8.61 -24.67
CA PRO A 200 -6.86 8.72 -25.12
C PRO A 200 -7.66 9.72 -24.27
N TRP A 201 -7.34 9.87 -22.98
CA TRP A 201 -7.97 10.86 -22.09
C TRP A 201 -7.62 12.32 -22.38
N ARG A 202 -6.66 12.60 -23.28
CA ARG A 202 -6.34 13.97 -23.77
C ARG A 202 -6.98 14.30 -25.12
N LYS A 203 -7.63 13.35 -25.79
CA LYS A 203 -8.39 13.58 -27.02
C LYS A 203 -9.85 13.87 -26.66
N ILE A 204 -10.15 15.12 -26.35
CA ILE A 204 -11.53 15.61 -26.27
C ILE A 204 -11.69 16.56 -27.44
N ASP A 205 -12.05 16.01 -28.60
CA ASP A 205 -12.01 16.74 -29.88
C ASP A 205 -13.16 17.78 -30.03
N SER A 206 -14.19 17.74 -29.17
CA SER A 206 -15.26 18.75 -29.15
C SER A 206 -16.22 18.52 -28.00
N ASN A 207 -16.49 19.54 -27.19
CA ASN A 207 -17.75 19.60 -26.43
C ASN A 207 -18.80 20.34 -27.29
N LEU A 208 -20.07 19.88 -27.24
CA LEU A 208 -21.20 20.51 -27.95
C LEU A 208 -21.40 22.00 -27.59
N ASP A 209 -20.83 22.45 -26.47
CA ASP A 209 -20.94 23.80 -25.93
C ASP A 209 -19.69 24.68 -26.15
N GLY A 210 -18.68 24.19 -26.91
CA GLY A 210 -17.45 24.94 -27.22
C GLY A 210 -16.48 25.12 -26.05
N ARG A 211 -16.71 24.49 -24.90
CA ARG A 211 -15.81 24.57 -23.74
C ARG A 211 -14.66 23.58 -23.88
N VAL A 212 -13.43 24.04 -23.71
CA VAL A 212 -12.25 23.16 -23.66
C VAL A 212 -11.97 22.78 -22.21
N PRO A 213 -11.97 21.47 -21.85
CA PRO A 213 -11.69 21.05 -20.49
C PRO A 213 -10.29 21.47 -20.08
N ASN A 214 -10.19 22.06 -18.90
CA ASN A 214 -8.92 22.42 -18.34
C ASN A 214 -8.25 21.16 -17.73
N LEU A 215 -7.49 20.45 -18.56
CA LEU A 215 -6.80 19.20 -18.24
C LEU A 215 -5.55 19.40 -17.35
N GLY A 216 -5.66 20.24 -16.32
CA GLY A 216 -4.63 20.42 -15.29
C GLY A 216 -3.76 21.67 -15.42
N LEU A 217 -4.18 22.69 -16.18
CA LEU A 217 -3.64 24.05 -15.99
C LEU A 217 -4.40 24.68 -14.81
N ALA A 218 -3.74 25.33 -13.87
CA ALA A 218 -4.46 26.11 -12.86
C ALA A 218 -5.10 27.33 -13.56
N GLY A 219 -6.40 27.25 -13.91
CA GLY A 219 -7.09 28.33 -14.64
C GLY A 219 -8.58 28.08 -14.92
N PRO A 220 -9.35 29.10 -15.32
CA PRO A 220 -10.72 28.93 -15.77
C PRO A 220 -10.78 28.20 -17.12
N PHE A 221 -11.92 27.58 -17.44
CA PHE A 221 -12.18 26.99 -18.76
C PHE A 221 -11.97 28.05 -19.86
N GLN A 222 -11.25 27.68 -20.92
CA GLN A 222 -11.05 28.55 -22.06
C GLN A 222 -12.18 28.32 -23.07
N MET A 223 -12.78 29.42 -23.54
CA MET A 223 -13.74 29.43 -24.64
C MET A 223 -12.95 29.63 -25.93
N THR A 224 -13.17 28.80 -26.94
CA THR A 224 -12.65 29.09 -28.29
C THR A 224 -13.44 30.27 -28.85
N SER A 225 -12.76 31.38 -29.15
CA SER A 225 -13.35 32.45 -29.96
C SER A 225 -13.62 31.90 -31.37
N ALA A 226 -14.89 31.95 -31.79
CA ALA A 226 -15.31 31.61 -33.14
C ALA A 226 -14.68 32.55 -34.19
#